data_AF-A0A937QDC8-F1
#
_entry.id   AF-A0A937QDC8-F1
#
_cell.length_a   1.000
_cell.length_b   1.000
_cell.length_c   1.000
_cell.angle_alpha   90.00
_cell.angle_beta   90.00
_cell.angle_gamma   90.00
#
_symmetry.space_group_name_H-M   'P 1'
#
loop_
_entity.id
_entity.type
_entity.pdbx_description
1 polymer ?
#
loop_
_entity_poly.entity_id
_entity_poly.type
_entity_poly.pdbx_seq_one_letter_code
_entity_poly.pdbx_strand_id
1 'polypeptide(L)' 'MEKDNIAVIPEKCRECMSCQLICSLTYAGAFNPEEAKIVVRPPDGIRFTDECQQGCILCVKYCEFGAITRVKEE' A
#
# COMPACT_ATOMS: atom_id res chain seq x y z
N MET A 1 8.68 -5.28 -6.23
CA MET A 1 9.59 -4.22 -5.75
C MET A 1 9.69 -4.14 -4.22
N GLU A 2 10.89 -3.94 -3.68
CA GLU A 2 11.15 -3.63 -2.25
C GLU A 2 11.08 -2.12 -2.01
N LYS A 3 10.58 -1.70 -0.84
CA LYS A 3 10.50 -0.27 -0.47
C LYS A 3 11.31 -0.03 0.79
N ASP A 4 12.20 0.96 0.74
CA ASP A 4 13.03 1.40 1.87
C ASP A 4 12.32 2.42 2.77
N ASN A 5 11.34 3.14 2.23
CA ASN A 5 10.67 4.26 2.88
C ASN A 5 9.39 3.89 3.66
N ILE A 6 8.97 2.62 3.61
CA ILE A 6 7.77 2.12 4.30
C ILE A 6 8.02 0.76 4.96
N ALA A 7 7.37 0.54 6.10
CA ALA A 7 7.32 -0.76 6.77
C ALA A 7 5.91 -1.36 6.65
N VAL A 8 5.86 -2.68 6.51
CA VAL A 8 4.60 -3.46 6.45
C VAL A 8 4.51 -4.32 7.71
N ILE A 9 3.36 -4.27 8.39
CA ILE A 9 3.03 -5.06 9.58
C ILE A 9 1.79 -5.91 9.25
N PRO A 10 1.96 -7.11 8.64
CA PRO A 10 0.86 -7.90 8.11
C PRO A 10 -0.23 -8.23 9.13
N GLU A 11 0.13 -8.40 10.40
CA GLU A 11 -0.77 -8.76 11.51
C GLU A 11 -1.80 -7.67 11.82
N LYS A 12 -1.49 -6.43 11.41
CA LYS A 12 -2.40 -5.28 11.54
C LYS A 12 -3.29 -5.09 10.32
N CYS A 13 -3.03 -5.79 9.21
CA CYS A 13 -3.87 -5.69 8.03
C CYS A 13 -5.28 -6.21 8.34
N ARG A 14 -6.30 -5.51 7.82
CA ARG A 14 -7.71 -5.89 7.93
C ARG A 14 -8.36 -6.11 6.57
N GLU A 15 -7.53 -6.19 5.53
CA GLU A 15 -7.97 -6.49 4.15
C GLU A 15 -9.05 -5.52 3.63
N CYS A 16 -9.11 -4.31 4.18
CA CYS A 16 -10.13 -3.31 3.84
C CYS A 16 -9.96 -2.69 2.44
N MET A 17 -8.84 -2.99 1.77
CA MET A 17 -8.47 -2.50 0.44
C MET A 17 -8.37 -0.97 0.29
N SER A 18 -8.50 -0.18 1.36
CA SER A 18 -8.43 1.30 1.30
C SER A 18 -7.14 1.81 0.65
N CYS A 19 -6.01 1.18 0.96
CA CYS A 19 -4.72 1.52 0.36
C CYS A 19 -4.64 1.19 -1.14
N GLN A 20 -5.30 0.12 -1.60
CA GLN A 20 -5.41 -0.18 -3.04
C GLN A 20 -6.32 0.85 -3.71
N LEU A 21 -7.50 1.09 -3.15
CA LEU A 21 -8.51 1.95 -3.73
C LEU A 21 -8.01 3.39 -3.91
N ILE A 22 -7.35 3.96 -2.90
CA ILE A 22 -6.80 5.32 -3.05
C ILE A 22 -5.65 5.35 -4.06
N CYS A 23 -4.86 4.27 -4.17
CA CYS A 23 -3.76 4.17 -5.11
C CYS A 23 -4.28 4.12 -6.55
N SER A 24 -5.27 3.27 -6.85
CA SER A 24 -5.86 3.20 -8.19
C SER A 24 -6.61 4.48 -8.56
N LEU A 25 -7.31 5.10 -7.62
CA LEU A 25 -7.93 6.40 -7.86
C LEU A 25 -6.91 7.49 -8.17
N THR A 26 -5.77 7.51 -7.47
CA THR A 26 -4.76 8.55 -7.62
C THR A 26 -3.91 8.37 -8.88
N TYR A 27 -3.50 7.14 -9.19
CA TYR A 27 -2.51 6.88 -10.25
C TYR A 27 -3.09 6.26 -11.51
N ALA A 28 -4.21 5.52 -11.41
CA ALA A 28 -4.90 4.95 -12.57
C ALA A 28 -6.18 5.73 -12.94
N GLY A 29 -6.65 6.65 -12.10
CA GLY A 29 -7.92 7.36 -12.30
C GLY A 29 -9.14 6.44 -12.24
N ALA A 30 -9.01 5.27 -11.64
CA ALA A 30 -10.03 4.22 -11.64
C ALA A 30 -10.49 3.90 -10.21
N PHE A 31 -11.81 3.78 -10.02
CA PHE A 31 -12.40 3.22 -8.80
C PHE A 31 -12.37 1.68 -8.87
N ASN A 32 -11.16 1.13 -9.00
CA ASN A 32 -10.94 -0.32 -9.10
C ASN A 32 -9.66 -0.69 -8.35
N PRO A 33 -9.72 -1.41 -7.20
CA PRO A 33 -8.54 -1.83 -6.46
C PRO A 33 -7.53 -2.68 -7.25
N GLU A 34 -7.95 -3.39 -8.29
CA GLU A 34 -7.05 -4.22 -9.11
C GLU A 34 -6.06 -3.40 -9.96
N GLU A 35 -6.39 -2.13 -10.22
CA GLU A 35 -5.54 -1.19 -10.95
C GLU A 35 -4.47 -0.51 -10.05
N ALA A 36 -4.43 -0.88 -8.77
CA ALA A 36 -3.50 -0.31 -7.81
C ALA A 36 -2.06 -0.83 -7.98
N LYS A 37 -1.09 0.00 -7.61
CA LYS A 37 0.34 -0.38 -7.59
C LYS A 37 0.77 -1.02 -6.26
N ILE A 38 -0.12 -1.04 -5.28
CA ILE A 38 -0.05 -1.84 -4.05
C ILE A 38 -1.11 -2.93 -4.16
N VAL A 39 -0.76 -4.16 -3.83
CA VAL A 39 -1.69 -5.28 -3.84
C VAL A 39 -1.78 -5.90 -2.45
N VAL A 40 -2.99 -5.95 -1.91
CA VAL A 40 -3.36 -6.68 -0.70
C VAL A 40 -3.94 -8.01 -1.15
N ARG A 41 -3.21 -9.11 -0.94
CA ARG A 41 -3.67 -10.46 -1.29
C ARG A 41 -3.68 -11.34 -0.05
N PRO A 42 -4.84 -11.70 0.48
CA PRO A 42 -4.95 -12.71 1.54
C PRO A 42 -4.62 -14.12 1.00
N PRO A 43 -3.91 -14.98 1.74
CA PRO A 43 -3.17 -14.74 2.99
C PRO A 43 -1.75 -14.19 2.76
N ASP A 44 -1.35 -14.01 1.50
CA ASP A 44 0.00 -13.69 1.03
C ASP A 44 0.54 -12.32 1.49
N GLY A 45 -0.31 -11.46 2.07
CA GLY A 45 0.07 -10.17 2.64
C GLY A 45 -0.02 -9.00 1.67
N ILE A 46 0.88 -8.03 1.83
CA ILE A 46 0.91 -6.77 1.05
C ILE A 46 2.16 -6.76 0.19
N ARG A 47 1.98 -6.55 -1.12
CA ARG A 47 3.07 -6.46 -2.11
C ARG A 47 2.98 -5.17 -2.92
N PHE A 48 4.11 -4.75 -3.50
CA PHE A 48 4.18 -3.60 -4.39
C PHE A 48 4.59 -4.05 -5.80
N THR A 49 3.87 -3.56 -6.80
CA THR A 49 4.23 -3.78 -8.21
C THR A 49 5.46 -2.96 -8.56
N ASP A 50 6.12 -3.31 -9.66
CA ASP A 50 7.34 -2.59 -10.11
C ASP A 50 7.03 -1.21 -10.69
N GLU A 51 5.74 -0.91 -10.94
CA GLU A 51 5.27 0.42 -11.31
C GLU A 51 5.01 1.33 -10.11
N CYS A 52 5.14 0.82 -8.88
CA CYS A 52 4.97 1.65 -7.69
C CYS A 52 6.15 2.61 -7.55
N GLN A 53 5.89 3.91 -7.43
CA GLN A 53 6.96 4.92 -7.38
C GLN A 53 7.82 4.80 -6.11
N GLN A 54 9.14 4.96 -6.26
CA GLN A 54 10.08 5.07 -5.13
C GLN A 54 9.73 6.28 -4.26
N GLY A 55 9.86 6.15 -2.93
CA GLY A 55 9.54 7.25 -2.00
C GLY A 55 8.04 7.57 -1.86
N CYS A 56 7.15 6.90 -2.63
CA CYS A 56 5.71 7.09 -2.48
C CYS A 56 5.22 6.55 -1.12
N ILE A 57 4.41 7.36 -0.43
CA ILE A 57 3.87 7.11 0.91
C ILE A 57 2.34 7.22 0.98
N LEU A 58 1.65 7.20 -0.17
CA LEU A 58 0.19 7.38 -0.21
C LEU A 58 -0.54 6.30 0.60
N CYS A 59 -0.14 5.04 0.46
CA CYS A 59 -0.73 3.92 1.19
C CYS A 59 -0.58 4.05 2.72
N VAL A 60 0.49 4.69 3.21
CA VAL A 60 0.68 4.98 4.64
C VAL A 60 -0.40 5.92 5.15
N LYS A 61 -0.72 6.99 4.38
CA LYS A 61 -1.69 8.01 4.79
C LYS A 61 -3.12 7.47 4.94
N TYR A 62 -3.45 6.38 4.25
CA TYR A 62 -4.79 5.80 4.19
C TYR A 62 -4.86 4.42 4.87
N CYS A 63 -3.82 4.03 5.60
CA CYS A 63 -3.83 2.81 6.39
C CYS A 63 -4.26 3.10 7.83
N GLU A 64 -5.56 3.13 8.08
CA GLU A 64 -6.14 3.39 9.41
C GLU A 64 -5.71 2.38 10.48
N PHE A 65 -5.39 1.15 10.07
CA PHE A 65 -4.99 0.08 11.00
C PHE A 65 -3.48 0.07 11.31
N GLY A 66 -2.70 0.95 10.67
CA GLY A 66 -1.25 0.99 10.86
C GLY A 66 -0.52 -0.26 10.37
N ALA A 67 -1.08 -0.97 9.39
CA ALA A 67 -0.43 -2.08 8.70
C ALA A 67 0.66 -1.62 7.72
N ILE A 68 0.62 -0.34 7.32
CA ILE A 68 1.64 0.29 6.47
C ILE A 68 2.05 1.59 7.14
N THR A 69 3.32 1.73 7.49
CA THR A 69 3.87 2.90 8.19
C THR A 69 5.09 3.44 7.46
N ARG A 70 5.50 4.68 7.75
CA ARG A 70 6.81 5.18 7.32
C ARG A 70 7.89 4.52 8.17
N VAL A 71 9.01 4.16 7.54
CA VAL A 71 10.25 3.91 8.28
C VAL A 71 10.67 5.23 8.91
N LYS A 72 10.92 5.25 10.22
CA LYS A 72 11.46 6.45 10.87
C LYS A 72 12.93 6.56 10.47
N GLU A 73 13.33 7.72 9.97
CA GLU A 73 14.74 8.10 9.90
C GLU A 73 15.16 8.41 11.35
N GLU A 74 16.16 7.67 11.87
CA GLU A 74 16.86 8.00 13.12
C GLU A 74 17.88 9.12 12.90
#